data_AF-A0A953K3N0-F1
#
_entry.id   AF-A0A953K3N0-F1
#
_cell.length_a   1.000
_cell.length_b   1.000
_cell.length_c   1.000
_cell.angle_alpha   90.00
_cell.angle_beta   90.00
_cell.angle_gamma   90.00
#
_symmetry.space_group_name_H-M   'P 1'
#
loop_
_entity.id
_entity.type
_entity.pdbx_description
1 polymer ?
#
loop_
_entity_poly.entity_id
_entity_poly.type
_entity_poly.pdbx_seq_one_letter_code
_entity_poly.pdbx_strand_id
1 'polypeptide(L)'
;MIAKIFRGFWFFTLVGLLVFFLYDYASMSEELLLSDEATNLTVSRDVFFYCFLALAALTNGSVYLMRSLMKHPSYVSWYTGLVILCNFFFMLTAYFVMLYNSTEKYDFKYMGLALYLVLGAVALWLIVLPVVRSRVKQSDKEKL
;
A
#
# COMPACT_ATOMS: atom_id res chain seq x y z
N MET A 1 -2.33 -17.72 -16.02
CA MET A 1 -3.54 -16.94 -15.66
C MET A 1 -3.34 -16.08 -14.42
N ILE A 2 -2.80 -16.62 -13.32
CA ILE A 2 -2.59 -15.90 -12.05
C ILE A 2 -1.88 -14.54 -12.22
N ALA A 3 -0.77 -14.47 -12.98
CA ALA A 3 -0.06 -13.20 -13.21
C ALA A 3 -0.90 -12.10 -13.89
N LYS A 4 -1.89 -12.48 -14.71
CA LYS A 4 -2.81 -11.52 -15.34
C LYS A 4 -3.83 -10.99 -14.34
N ILE A 5 -4.32 -11.85 -13.43
CA ILE A 5 -5.24 -11.47 -12.35
C ILE A 5 -4.57 -10.48 -11.40
N PHE A 6 -3.36 -10.79 -10.93
CA PHE A 6 -2.60 -9.87 -10.06
C PHE A 6 -2.35 -8.52 -10.73
N ARG A 7 -2.07 -8.50 -12.03
CA ARG A 7 -1.88 -7.26 -12.78
C ARG A 7 -3.16 -6.43 -12.87
N GLY A 8 -4.29 -7.06 -13.21
CA GLY A 8 -5.58 -6.38 -13.28
C GLY A 8 -5.98 -5.82 -11.92
N PHE A 9 -5.91 -6.64 -10.87
CA PHE A 9 -6.25 -6.23 -9.52
C PHE A 9 -5.34 -5.11 -9.01
N TRP A 10 -4.02 -5.20 -9.25
CA TRP A 10 -3.08 -4.13 -8.95
C TRP A 10 -3.47 -2.81 -9.60
N PHE A 11 -3.78 -2.82 -10.90
CA PHE A 11 -4.20 -1.62 -11.60
C PHE A 11 -5.45 -0.99 -10.98
N PHE A 12 -6.47 -1.81 -10.67
CA PHE A 12 -7.68 -1.32 -10.00
C PHE A 12 -7.39 -0.78 -8.60
N THR A 13 -6.50 -1.41 -7.83
CA THR A 13 -6.12 -0.88 -6.50
C THR A 13 -5.36 0.43 -6.58
N LEU A 14 -4.54 0.63 -7.61
CA LEU A 14 -3.84 1.90 -7.85
C LEU A 14 -4.85 2.99 -8.23
N VAL A 15 -5.77 2.71 -9.15
CA VAL A 15 -6.84 3.67 -9.50
C VAL A 15 -7.70 4.00 -8.27
N GLY A 16 -8.08 2.98 -7.49
CA GLY A 16 -8.81 3.16 -6.24
C GLY A 16 -8.05 4.04 -5.24
N LEU A 17 -6.76 3.77 -5.04
CA LEU A 17 -5.89 4.58 -4.20
C LEU A 17 -5.85 6.04 -4.66
N LEU A 18 -5.70 6.30 -5.97
CA LEU A 18 -5.66 7.66 -6.50
C LEU A 18 -6.98 8.39 -6.33
N VAL A 19 -8.11 7.74 -6.65
CA VAL A 19 -9.44 8.34 -6.47
C VAL A 19 -9.70 8.65 -5.00
N PHE A 20 -9.41 7.70 -4.12
CA PHE A 20 -9.56 7.85 -2.68
C PHE A 20 -8.70 8.99 -2.14
N PHE A 21 -7.43 9.02 -2.53
CA PHE A 21 -6.49 10.02 -2.02
C PHE A 21 -6.75 11.43 -2.56
N LEU A 22 -7.22 11.57 -3.80
CA LEU A 22 -7.67 12.85 -4.34
C LEU A 22 -8.93 13.37 -3.64
N TYR A 23 -9.84 12.46 -3.29
CA TYR A 23 -11.02 12.79 -2.50
C TYR A 23 -10.64 13.27 -1.10
N ASP A 24 -9.78 12.52 -0.40
CA ASP A 24 -9.27 12.89 0.93
C ASP A 24 -8.51 14.23 0.88
N TYR A 25 -7.68 14.45 -0.13
CA TYR A 25 -6.98 15.72 -0.30
C TYR A 25 -7.95 16.92 -0.39
N ALA A 26 -9.08 16.75 -1.08
CA ALA A 26 -10.07 17.82 -1.21
C ALA A 26 -10.82 18.10 0.09
N SER A 27 -10.88 17.15 1.02
CA SER A 27 -11.58 17.28 2.31
C SER A 27 -10.67 17.73 3.47
N MET A 28 -9.34 17.65 3.30
CA MET A 28 -8.35 18.00 4.33
C MET A 28 -8.25 19.52 4.59
N SER A 29 -8.04 19.87 5.87
CA SER A 29 -7.65 21.22 6.33
C SER A 29 -6.28 21.63 5.79
N GLU A 30 -5.96 22.93 5.81
CA GLU A 30 -4.66 23.45 5.33
C GLU A 30 -3.48 22.90 6.13
N GLU A 31 -3.64 22.76 7.44
CA GLU A 31 -2.67 22.15 8.34
C GLU A 31 -3.19 20.81 8.84
N LEU A 32 -2.30 19.81 8.87
CA LEU A 32 -2.54 18.47 9.37
C LEU A 32 -1.66 18.23 10.60
N LEU A 33 -2.29 17.92 11.71
CA LEU A 33 -1.68 17.40 12.92
C LEU A 33 -1.36 15.91 12.72
N LEU A 34 -0.09 15.55 12.91
CA LEU A 34 0.38 14.17 12.82
C LEU A 34 0.62 13.54 14.21
N SER A 35 0.75 14.37 15.25
CA SER A 35 0.94 13.93 16.63
C SER A 35 0.48 15.02 17.60
N ASP A 36 -0.14 14.59 18.70
CA ASP A 36 -0.60 15.43 19.82
C ASP A 36 0.38 15.29 21.02
N GLU A 37 1.68 15.25 20.72
CA GLU A 37 2.76 15.32 21.73
C GLU A 37 3.16 16.78 22.00
N ALA A 38 3.99 17.00 23.03
CA ALA A 38 4.37 18.33 23.54
C ALA A 38 4.90 19.34 22.50
N THR A 39 5.28 18.90 21.30
CA THR A 39 5.77 19.73 20.20
C THR A 39 4.83 19.83 18.99
N ASN A 40 3.59 19.30 19.05
CA ASN A 40 2.57 19.33 17.98
C ASN A 40 3.16 19.33 16.57
N LEU A 41 3.49 18.14 16.05
CA LEU A 41 4.02 18.03 14.70
C LEU A 41 2.91 18.31 13.68
N THR A 42 2.93 19.52 13.12
CA THR A 42 2.04 19.93 12.02
C THR A 42 2.78 19.89 10.68
N VAL A 43 2.04 19.50 9.64
CA VAL A 43 2.52 19.51 8.26
C VAL A 43 1.43 20.11 7.39
N SER A 44 1.79 20.87 6.35
CA SER A 44 0.80 21.38 5.41
C SER A 44 0.19 20.24 4.59
N ARG A 45 -1.10 20.37 4.26
CA ARG A 45 -1.81 19.42 3.42
C ARG A 45 -1.08 19.10 2.13
N ASP A 46 -0.54 20.13 1.47
CA ASP A 46 0.13 19.98 0.18
C ASP A 46 1.43 19.17 0.33
N VAL A 47 2.19 19.40 1.39
CA VAL A 47 3.40 18.60 1.68
C VAL A 47 3.02 17.15 1.95
N PHE A 48 2.02 16.89 2.79
CA PHE A 48 1.52 15.54 3.04
C PHE A 48 1.07 14.86 1.73
N PHE A 49 0.30 15.57 0.91
CA PHE A 49 -0.21 15.09 -0.37
C PHE A 49 0.91 14.70 -1.32
N TYR A 50 1.87 15.59 -1.58
CA TYR A 50 2.94 15.32 -2.53
C TYR A 50 3.91 14.26 -2.03
N CYS A 51 4.23 14.22 -0.73
CA CYS A 51 5.05 13.15 -0.15
C CYS A 51 4.37 11.79 -0.30
N PHE A 52 3.08 11.72 0.01
CA PHE A 52 2.32 10.48 -0.09
C PHE A 52 2.15 10.03 -1.54
N LEU A 53 1.86 10.96 -2.46
CA LEU A 53 1.79 10.68 -3.89
C LEU A 53 3.12 10.16 -4.43
N ALA A 54 4.25 10.74 -4.00
CA ALA A 54 5.58 10.27 -4.37
C ALA A 54 5.84 8.84 -3.84
N LEU A 55 5.50 8.56 -2.58
CA LEU A 55 5.62 7.22 -1.99
C LEU A 55 4.75 6.20 -2.73
N ALA A 56 3.50 6.55 -3.05
CA ALA A 56 2.60 5.70 -3.81
C ALA A 56 3.13 5.43 -5.23
N ALA A 57 3.64 6.46 -5.91
CA ALA A 57 4.21 6.36 -7.24
C ALA A 57 5.48 5.48 -7.25
N LEU A 58 6.38 5.65 -6.29
CA LEU A 58 7.58 4.82 -6.16
C LEU A 58 7.22 3.35 -5.88
N THR A 59 6.29 3.11 -4.96
CA THR A 59 5.84 1.76 -4.59
C THR A 59 5.12 1.05 -5.73
N ASN A 60 4.35 1.77 -6.55
CA ASN A 60 3.68 1.17 -7.70
C ASN A 60 4.61 1.07 -8.92
N GLY A 61 5.51 2.04 -9.10
CA GLY A 61 6.52 2.06 -10.15
C GLY A 61 7.53 0.92 -10.02
N SER A 62 7.87 0.52 -8.79
CA SER A 62 8.77 -0.60 -8.53
C SER A 62 8.27 -1.95 -9.06
N VAL A 63 6.97 -2.12 -9.34
CA VAL A 63 6.46 -3.31 -10.04
C VAL A 63 7.11 -3.48 -11.41
N TYR A 64 7.38 -2.38 -12.11
CA TYR A 64 8.07 -2.40 -13.40
C TYR A 64 9.56 -2.73 -13.24
N LEU A 65 10.20 -2.20 -12.19
CA LEU A 65 11.58 -2.57 -11.85
C LEU A 65 11.69 -4.08 -11.56
N MET A 66 10.76 -4.62 -10.78
CA MET A 66 10.75 -6.04 -10.43
C MET A 66 10.54 -6.94 -11.65
N ARG A 67 9.74 -6.50 -12.63
CA ARG A 67 9.58 -7.19 -13.92
C ARG A 67 10.87 -7.22 -14.74
N SER A 68 11.66 -6.16 -14.67
CA SER A 68 12.96 -6.08 -15.36
C SER A 68 14.00 -6.98 -14.70
N LEU A 69 14.03 -7.01 -13.37
CA LEU A 69 15.05 -7.74 -12.60
C LEU A 69 14.79 -9.24 -12.49
N MET A 70 13.53 -9.68 -12.46
CA MET A 70 13.17 -11.07 -12.16
C MET A 70 12.79 -11.85 -13.40
N LYS A 71 13.50 -12.97 -13.64
CA LYS A 71 13.26 -13.85 -14.79
C LYS A 71 11.99 -14.70 -14.67
N HIS A 72 11.60 -15.08 -13.45
CA HIS A 72 10.45 -15.97 -13.26
C HIS A 72 9.16 -15.19 -12.96
N PRO A 73 8.06 -15.43 -13.70
CA PRO A 73 6.81 -14.67 -13.56
C PRO A 73 6.14 -14.82 -12.18
N SER A 74 6.44 -15.90 -11.45
CA SER A 74 5.96 -16.10 -10.07
C SER A 74 6.50 -15.05 -9.09
N TYR A 75 7.76 -14.63 -9.21
CA TYR A 75 8.32 -13.58 -8.34
C TYR A 75 7.67 -12.22 -8.61
N VAL A 76 7.45 -11.91 -9.89
CA VAL A 76 6.70 -10.71 -10.30
C VAL A 76 5.28 -10.73 -9.73
N SER A 77 4.60 -11.87 -9.79
CA SER A 77 3.23 -12.01 -9.28
C SER A 77 3.17 -11.84 -7.75
N TRP A 78 4.09 -12.47 -7.03
CA TRP A 78 4.23 -12.31 -5.57
C TRP A 78 4.44 -10.85 -5.18
N TYR A 79 5.39 -10.17 -5.84
CA TYR A 79 5.68 -8.77 -5.58
C TYR A 79 4.51 -7.84 -5.93
N THR A 80 3.83 -8.11 -7.05
CA THR A 80 2.61 -7.37 -7.42
C THR A 80 1.53 -7.51 -6.33
N GLY A 81 1.39 -8.70 -5.73
CA GLY A 81 0.53 -8.92 -4.57
C GLY A 81 0.93 -8.11 -3.34
N LEU A 82 2.23 -7.96 -3.07
CA LEU A 82 2.73 -7.13 -1.98
C LEU A 82 2.34 -5.65 -2.19
N VAL A 83 2.53 -5.14 -3.41
CA VAL A 83 2.18 -3.76 -3.76
C VAL A 83 0.68 -3.50 -3.64
N ILE A 84 -0.17 -4.48 -3.99
CA ILE A 84 -1.63 -4.40 -3.74
C ILE A 84 -1.92 -4.17 -2.25
N LEU A 85 -1.29 -4.94 -1.35
CA LEU A 85 -1.48 -4.77 0.09
C LEU A 85 -0.96 -3.41 0.57
N CYS A 86 0.16 -2.92 0.03
CA CYS A 86 0.64 -1.57 0.30
C CYS A 86 -0.36 -0.49 -0.14
N ASN A 87 -1.04 -0.67 -1.29
CA ASN A 87 -2.07 0.29 -1.73
C ASN A 87 -3.24 0.37 -0.73
N PHE A 88 -3.68 -0.76 -0.17
CA PHE A 88 -4.68 -0.76 0.92
C PHE A 88 -4.16 -0.11 2.20
N PHE A 89 -2.90 -0.36 2.56
CA PHE A 89 -2.28 0.29 3.71
C PHE A 89 -2.23 1.81 3.54
N PHE A 90 -1.85 2.28 2.36
CA PHE A 90 -1.87 3.69 2.00
C PHE A 90 -3.27 4.27 2.12
N MET A 91 -4.29 3.66 1.51
CA MET A 91 -5.68 4.13 1.63
C MET A 91 -6.10 4.29 3.10
N LEU A 92 -5.88 3.28 3.94
CA LEU A 92 -6.24 3.34 5.36
C LEU A 92 -5.45 4.40 6.14
N THR A 93 -4.17 4.58 5.82
CA THR A 93 -3.32 5.58 6.49
C THR A 93 -3.77 6.99 6.13
N ALA A 94 -4.04 7.27 4.86
CA ALA A 94 -4.57 8.56 4.43
C ALA A 94 -5.92 8.85 5.09
N TYR A 95 -6.81 7.85 5.11
CA TYR A 95 -8.11 7.97 5.76
C TYR A 95 -8.01 8.23 7.25
N PHE A 96 -7.07 7.55 7.94
CA PHE A 96 -6.81 7.79 9.35
C PHE A 96 -6.35 9.22 9.61
N VAL A 97 -5.40 9.75 8.82
CA VAL A 97 -4.92 11.13 8.95
C VAL A 97 -6.05 12.13 8.74
N MET A 98 -6.91 11.88 7.74
CA MET A 98 -8.09 12.71 7.49
C MET A 98 -9.05 12.70 8.69
N LEU A 99 -9.41 11.54 9.21
CA LEU A 99 -10.31 11.42 10.37
C LEU A 99 -9.70 12.03 11.65
N TYR A 100 -8.40 11.87 11.84
CA TYR A 100 -7.69 12.43 12.98
C TYR A 100 -7.72 13.96 12.99
N ASN A 101 -7.70 14.56 11.80
CA ASN A 101 -7.78 16.01 11.60
C ASN A 101 -9.22 16.52 11.37
N SER A 102 -10.21 15.64 11.47
CA SER A 102 -11.61 16.03 11.37
C SER A 102 -12.07 16.73 12.65
N THR A 103 -13.00 17.66 12.51
CA THR A 103 -13.66 18.31 13.66
C THR A 103 -14.72 17.42 14.32
N GLU A 104 -15.01 16.26 13.73
CA GLU A 104 -15.96 15.28 14.25
C GLU A 104 -15.32 14.36 15.30
N LYS A 105 -16.07 14.05 16.38
CA LYS A 105 -15.64 13.06 17.38
C LYS A 105 -15.75 11.66 16.80
N TYR A 106 -14.64 11.10 16.35
CA TYR A 106 -14.59 9.73 15.82
C TYR A 106 -14.15 8.72 16.88
N ASP A 107 -14.78 7.53 16.89
CA ASP A 107 -14.30 6.39 17.67
C ASP A 107 -13.24 5.62 16.85
N PHE A 108 -11.98 5.75 17.25
CA PHE A 108 -10.83 5.13 16.57
C PHE A 108 -10.66 3.63 16.89
N LYS A 109 -11.49 3.04 17.76
CA LYS A 109 -11.37 1.64 18.19
C LYS A 109 -11.26 0.66 17.03
N TYR A 110 -12.08 0.83 16.00
CA TYR A 110 -12.08 -0.05 14.84
C TYR A 110 -11.04 0.33 13.79
N MET A 111 -10.61 1.59 13.77
CA MET A 111 -9.61 2.08 12.82
C MET A 111 -8.22 1.54 13.14
N GLY A 112 -7.83 1.55 14.42
CA GLY A 112 -6.59 0.93 14.86
C GLY A 112 -6.52 -0.56 14.49
N LEU A 113 -7.62 -1.30 14.71
CA LEU A 113 -7.72 -2.70 14.31
C LEU A 113 -7.53 -2.88 12.80
N ALA A 114 -8.18 -2.06 11.96
CA ALA A 114 -8.04 -2.14 10.51
C ALA A 114 -6.59 -1.90 10.04
N LEU A 115 -5.91 -0.90 10.62
CA LEU A 115 -4.49 -0.63 10.34
C LEU A 115 -3.60 -1.82 10.74
N TYR A 116 -3.79 -2.39 11.93
CA TYR A 116 -3.02 -3.56 12.37
C TYR A 116 -3.27 -4.78 11.50
N LEU A 117 -4.51 -5.00 11.03
CA LEU A 117 -4.83 -6.13 10.14
C LEU A 117 -4.13 -6.01 8.79
N VAL A 118 -4.09 -4.81 8.19
CA VAL A 118 -3.41 -4.62 6.91
C VAL A 118 -1.89 -4.70 7.06
N LEU A 119 -1.32 -4.12 8.13
CA LEU A 119 0.11 -4.30 8.44
C LEU A 119 0.45 -5.79 8.66
N GLY A 120 -0.40 -6.51 9.40
CA GLY A 120 -0.29 -7.95 9.57
C GLY A 120 -0.36 -8.71 8.25
N ALA A 121 -1.28 -8.33 7.35
CA ALA A 121 -1.38 -8.92 6.02
C ALA A 121 -0.12 -8.67 5.17
N VAL A 122 0.47 -7.47 5.22
CA VAL A 122 1.75 -7.16 4.57
C VAL A 122 2.86 -8.06 5.13
N ALA A 123 2.97 -8.16 6.46
CA ALA A 123 3.98 -9.00 7.11
C ALA A 123 3.81 -10.49 6.75
N LEU A 124 2.58 -11.00 6.79
CA LEU A 124 2.26 -12.38 6.39
C LEU A 124 2.58 -12.63 4.92
N TRP A 125 2.35 -11.65 4.04
CA TRP A 125 2.65 -11.79 2.61
C TRP A 125 4.14 -11.90 2.31
N LEU A 126 4.99 -11.28 3.13
CA LEU A 126 6.45 -11.46 3.03
C LEU A 126 6.85 -12.92 3.31
N ILE A 127 6.15 -13.61 4.22
CA ILE A 127 6.40 -15.03 4.56
C ILE A 127 6.01 -15.97 3.40
N VAL A 128 5.19 -15.52 2.44
CA VAL A 128 4.84 -16.30 1.24
C VAL A 128 6.04 -16.46 0.30
N LEU A 129 7.06 -15.60 0.39
CA LEU A 129 8.23 -15.64 -0.51
C LEU A 129 8.98 -17.00 -0.50
N PRO A 130 9.33 -17.59 0.66
CA PRO A 130 9.89 -18.95 0.72
C PRO A 130 9.08 -20.00 -0.05
N VAL A 131 7.75 -19.93 0.01
CA VAL A 131 6.85 -20.85 -0.70
C VAL A 131 6.90 -20.63 -2.20
N VAL A 132 6.96 -19.38 -2.65
CA VAL A 132 7.14 -19.06 -4.07
C VAL A 132 8.48 -19.60 -4.56
N ARG A 133 9.55 -19.42 -3.78
CA ARG A 133 10.90 -19.90 -4.12
C ARG A 133 10.96 -21.42 -4.24
N SER A 134 10.33 -22.15 -3.31
CA SER A 134 10.32 -23.62 -3.35
C SER A 134 9.57 -24.15 -4.59
N ARG A 135 8.44 -23.55 -4.94
CA ARG A 135 7.67 -23.92 -6.15
C ARG A 135 8.41 -23.63 -7.46
N VAL A 136 9.11 -22.49 -7.53
CA VAL A 136 9.94 -22.17 -8.70
C VAL A 136 11.05 -23.21 -8.88
N LYS A 137 11.75 -23.56 -7.79
CA LYS A 137 12.82 -24.58 -7.82
C LYS A 137 12.31 -25.95 -8.26
N GLN A 138 11.09 -26.34 -7.89
CA GLN A 138 10.47 -27.60 -8.34
C GLN A 138 10.18 -27.56 -9.84
N SER A 139 9.58 -26.48 -10.34
CA SER A 139 9.27 -26.34 -11.77
C SER A 139 10.51 -26.36 -12.66
N ASP A 140 11.64 -25.82 -12.19
CA ASP A 140 12.90 -25.86 -12.95
C ASP A 140 13.51 -27.26 -13.00
N LYS A 141 13.28 -28.10 -11.98
CA LYS A 141 13.74 -29.50 -11.96
C LYS A 141 12.96 -30.41 -12.91
N GLU A 142 11.66 -30.17 -13.09
CA GLU A 142 10.79 -30.96 -13.97
C GLU A 142 11.06 -30.71 -15.47
N LYS A 143 11.85 -29.68 -15.81
CA LYS A 143 12.20 -29.31 -17.19
C LYS A 143 13.57 -29.82 -17.63
N LEU A 144 14.34 -30.45 -16.73
CA LEU A 144 15.64 -31.08 -16.98
C LEU A 144 15.46 -32.60 -17.11
#